data_AF-A0A9E2G2H3-F1
#
_entry.id   AF-A0A9E2G2H3-F1
#
_cell.length_a   1.000
_cell.length_b   1.000
_cell.length_c   1.000
_cell.angle_alpha   90.00
_cell.angle_beta   90.00
_cell.angle_gamma   90.00
#
_symmetry.space_group_name_H-M   'P 1'
#
loop_
_entity.id
_entity.type
_entity.pdbx_description
1 polymer ?
#
loop_
_entity_poly.entity_id
_entity_poly.type
_entity_poly.pdbx_seq_one_letter_code
_entity_poly.pdbx_strand_id
1 'polypeptide(L)'
;MGFSLYVHVPFCVRICTYCDFPRVQLAGATPAGATPAGATPAGATPGAGEPEATFAAMISSLGSLPAAMRTQPVDTVFFGGGTPSCVQPGLIAGILRTARDLFPFSDNAEISLEANPEDVTPAWIRTMSEAGVNRFSLGVQSFACAGTLGRRHTPQRAIDAVGELRAGGVTNLNLDLMFALPDQGPSELDRDLDELIALSPEHVSCYGLTLEPDTPLGRDYAAGRFRFPDDETWLKLYRTVQDRLEGAGYNQYEISNWARTGMECRHNLLIWEGADYLGIGPAAVSRWKRWRWTEPANPMEYRRLVEGCRWPQEGPSPWAAAADTVDDEGADLETLLTGTRLLRGFDLGRLHGRLLEDCICDLRTKGFLWQTGDRVGLTRPGLPVADSILAQLVDALRSSEESVR
;
A
#
# COMPACT_ATOMS: atom_id res chain seq x y z
N MET A 1 -16.14 12.71 4.03
CA MET A 1 -14.92 11.94 3.73
C MET A 1 -14.73 11.98 2.23
N GLY A 2 -13.49 11.90 1.75
CA GLY A 2 -13.21 11.89 0.31
C GLY A 2 -13.56 10.56 -0.36
N PHE A 3 -13.30 10.46 -1.66
CA PHE A 3 -13.48 9.22 -2.43
C PHE A 3 -12.22 8.87 -3.23
N SER A 4 -11.86 7.59 -3.23
CA SER A 4 -10.65 7.09 -3.90
C SER A 4 -10.94 6.02 -4.95
N LEU A 5 -10.19 6.06 -6.05
CA LEU A 5 -10.05 4.92 -6.95
C LEU A 5 -8.71 4.23 -6.70
N TYR A 6 -8.73 2.92 -6.52
CA TYR A 6 -7.52 2.09 -6.50
C TYR A 6 -7.49 1.24 -7.76
N VAL A 7 -6.36 1.25 -8.46
CA VAL A 7 -6.16 0.46 -9.67
C VAL A 7 -5.04 -0.53 -9.42
N HIS A 8 -5.40 -1.81 -9.31
CA HIS A 8 -4.44 -2.86 -9.10
C HIS A 8 -3.84 -3.30 -10.44
N VAL A 9 -2.55 -3.07 -10.62
CA VAL A 9 -1.78 -3.51 -11.78
C VAL A 9 -0.95 -4.74 -11.37
N PRO A 10 -1.41 -5.97 -11.66
CA PRO A 10 -0.84 -7.18 -11.06
C PRO A 10 0.48 -7.61 -11.72
N PHE A 11 1.08 -6.82 -12.61
CA PHE A 11 2.19 -7.28 -13.45
C PHE A 11 3.55 -6.90 -12.87
N CYS A 12 4.49 -7.83 -12.93
CA CYS A 12 5.90 -7.55 -12.61
C CYS A 12 6.80 -8.12 -13.73
N VAL A 13 7.88 -7.42 -14.06
CA VAL A 13 8.96 -7.99 -14.89
C VAL A 13 9.70 -9.09 -14.12
N ARG A 14 9.93 -8.85 -12.83
CA ARG A 14 10.58 -9.78 -11.91
C ARG A 14 9.87 -9.73 -10.56
N ILE A 15 9.69 -10.89 -9.94
CA ILE A 15 9.11 -11.02 -8.61
C ILE A 15 10.24 -10.95 -7.56
N CYS A 16 10.12 -10.01 -6.63
CA CYS A 16 11.03 -9.88 -5.49
C CYS A 16 10.89 -11.08 -4.53
N THR A 17 11.96 -11.43 -3.83
CA THR A 17 12.03 -12.65 -2.99
C THR A 17 11.18 -12.57 -1.72
N TYR A 18 10.87 -11.37 -1.26
CA TYR A 18 10.07 -11.09 -0.06
C TYR A 18 8.59 -10.82 -0.36
N CYS A 19 8.24 -10.58 -1.63
CA CYS A 19 6.94 -10.06 -1.99
C CYS A 19 5.87 -11.15 -1.85
N ASP A 20 4.73 -10.81 -1.28
CA ASP A 20 3.55 -11.65 -1.09
C ASP A 20 2.30 -11.07 -1.78
N PHE A 21 2.35 -9.79 -2.18
CA PHE A 21 1.30 -9.10 -2.91
C PHE A 21 0.78 -9.89 -4.13
N PRO A 22 -0.54 -9.84 -4.43
CA PRO A 22 -1.10 -10.43 -5.63
C PRO A 22 -0.41 -9.91 -6.89
N ARG A 23 0.20 -10.81 -7.66
CA ARG A 23 0.94 -10.44 -8.86
C ARG A 23 1.09 -11.60 -9.84
N VAL A 24 1.54 -11.30 -11.05
CA VAL A 24 1.88 -12.23 -12.10
C VAL A 24 3.10 -11.71 -12.86
N GLN A 25 3.98 -12.61 -13.26
CA GLN A 25 5.12 -12.23 -14.08
C GLN A 25 4.67 -11.98 -15.52
N LEU A 26 5.19 -10.93 -16.15
CA LEU A 26 4.93 -10.63 -17.56
C LEU A 26 5.36 -11.80 -18.47
N ALA A 27 4.58 -12.04 -19.53
CA ALA A 27 4.90 -13.04 -20.54
C ALA A 27 6.31 -12.82 -21.13
N GLY A 28 7.12 -13.88 -21.20
CA GLY A 28 8.47 -13.82 -21.78
C GLY A 28 9.55 -13.22 -20.89
N ALA A 29 9.25 -12.81 -19.66
CA ALA A 29 10.25 -12.33 -18.71
C ALA A 29 10.99 -13.51 -18.03
N THR A 30 12.30 -13.34 -17.79
CA THR A 30 13.13 -14.36 -17.13
C THR A 30 12.83 -14.44 -15.62
N PRO A 31 12.59 -15.63 -15.03
CA PRO A 31 12.45 -15.78 -13.59
C PRO A 31 13.67 -15.27 -12.79
N ALA A 32 13.45 -14.79 -11.56
CA ALA A 32 14.55 -14.49 -10.64
C ALA A 32 15.09 -15.77 -10.02
N GLY A 33 16.32 -16.15 -10.39
CA GLY A 33 17.03 -17.27 -9.77
C GLY A 33 16.48 -18.65 -10.15
N ALA A 34 17.24 -19.68 -9.78
CA ALA A 34 16.87 -21.08 -10.00
C ALA A 34 15.76 -21.48 -9.02
N THR A 35 14.52 -21.11 -9.31
CA THR A 35 13.38 -21.84 -8.75
C THR A 35 13.45 -23.28 -9.30
N PRO A 36 13.38 -24.32 -8.45
CA PRO A 36 13.13 -25.67 -8.94
C PRO A 36 11.91 -25.65 -9.86
N ALA A 37 12.00 -26.34 -11.00
CA ALA A 37 10.91 -26.44 -11.95
C ALA A 37 9.59 -26.79 -11.23
N GLY A 38 8.64 -25.85 -11.20
CA GLY A 38 7.30 -26.05 -10.63
C GLY A 38 6.93 -25.23 -9.40
N ALA A 39 7.83 -24.43 -8.80
CA ALA A 39 7.48 -23.57 -7.66
C ALA A 39 7.07 -22.15 -8.12
N THR A 40 5.77 -21.90 -8.21
CA THR A 40 5.22 -20.54 -8.30
C THR A 40 5.52 -19.80 -6.98
N PRO A 41 6.14 -18.59 -7.00
CA PRO A 41 6.32 -17.81 -5.78
C PRO A 41 4.97 -17.56 -5.08
N ALA A 42 4.94 -17.49 -3.75
CA ALA A 42 3.72 -17.14 -3.03
C ALA A 42 3.14 -15.79 -3.49
N GLY A 43 1.82 -15.76 -3.68
CA GLY A 43 1.10 -14.62 -4.25
C GLY A 43 1.26 -14.45 -5.77
N ALA A 44 2.14 -15.22 -6.42
CA ALA A 44 2.21 -15.23 -7.87
C ALA A 44 1.13 -16.15 -8.46
N THR A 45 0.34 -15.60 -9.37
CA THR A 45 -0.67 -16.36 -10.08
C THR A 45 -0.03 -17.19 -11.20
N PRO A 46 -0.35 -18.48 -11.38
CA PRO A 46 0.11 -19.26 -12.52
C PRO A 46 -0.38 -18.66 -13.86
N GLY A 47 0.55 -18.43 -14.79
CA GLY A 47 0.25 -17.94 -16.14
C GLY A 47 1.20 -16.84 -16.59
N ALA A 48 1.23 -16.59 -17.90
CA ALA A 48 1.96 -15.46 -18.49
C ALA A 48 1.05 -14.22 -18.45
N GLY A 49 1.54 -13.10 -17.90
CA GLY A 49 0.75 -11.87 -17.84
C GLY A 49 0.46 -11.28 -19.22
N GLU A 50 -0.80 -10.92 -19.49
CA GLU A 50 -1.28 -10.26 -20.73
C GLU A 50 -1.85 -8.86 -20.39
N PRO A 51 -1.01 -7.82 -20.25
CA PRO A 51 -1.46 -6.51 -19.79
C PRO A 51 -2.57 -5.90 -20.62
N GLU A 52 -2.46 -5.91 -21.96
CA GLU A 52 -3.41 -5.26 -22.86
C GLU A 52 -4.82 -5.82 -22.68
N ALA A 53 -4.95 -7.15 -22.62
CA ALA A 53 -6.24 -7.81 -22.45
C ALA A 53 -6.81 -7.59 -21.04
N THR A 54 -5.98 -7.60 -20.00
CA THR A 54 -6.43 -7.33 -18.63
C THR A 54 -6.90 -5.89 -18.48
N PHE A 55 -6.16 -4.92 -19.02
CA PHE A 55 -6.56 -3.51 -19.00
C PHE A 55 -7.82 -3.26 -19.82
N ALA A 56 -8.03 -3.95 -20.94
CA ALA A 56 -9.28 -3.89 -21.69
C ALA A 56 -10.47 -4.35 -20.83
N ALA A 57 -10.33 -5.44 -20.08
CA ALA A 57 -11.36 -5.90 -19.14
C ALA A 57 -11.58 -4.90 -18.00
N MET A 58 -10.51 -4.30 -17.45
CA MET A 58 -10.61 -3.25 -16.42
C MET A 58 -11.36 -2.02 -16.92
N ILE A 59 -11.05 -1.55 -18.14
CA ILE A 59 -11.76 -0.43 -18.79
C ILE A 59 -13.23 -0.78 -19.02
N SER A 60 -13.52 -2.00 -19.48
CA SER A 60 -14.91 -2.47 -19.67
C SER A 60 -15.69 -2.50 -18.35
N SER A 61 -15.07 -3.06 -17.30
CA SER A 61 -15.64 -3.09 -15.95
C SER A 61 -15.93 -1.68 -15.43
N LEU A 62 -14.92 -0.80 -15.48
CA LEU A 62 -15.04 0.61 -15.07
C LEU A 62 -16.14 1.34 -15.87
N GLY A 63 -16.13 1.20 -17.20
CA GLY A 63 -17.12 1.77 -18.12
C GLY A 63 -18.56 1.32 -17.90
N SER A 64 -18.75 0.16 -17.24
CA SER A 64 -20.07 -0.38 -16.94
C SER A 64 -20.58 -0.01 -15.54
N LEU A 65 -19.85 0.81 -14.77
CA LEU A 65 -20.29 1.24 -13.45
C LEU A 65 -21.65 1.99 -13.50
N PRO A 66 -22.57 1.72 -12.56
CA PRO A 66 -23.85 2.40 -12.50
C PRO A 66 -23.68 3.89 -12.21
N ALA A 67 -24.60 4.73 -12.72
CA ALA A 67 -24.56 6.17 -12.46
C ALA A 67 -24.63 6.51 -10.97
N ALA A 68 -25.32 5.69 -10.17
CA ALA A 68 -25.43 5.85 -8.72
C ALA A 68 -24.08 5.74 -7.98
N MET A 69 -23.09 5.07 -8.57
CA MET A 69 -21.74 4.92 -8.01
C MET A 69 -20.78 6.01 -8.49
N ARG A 70 -21.22 6.91 -9.37
CA ARG A 70 -20.38 7.90 -10.08
C ARG A 70 -20.69 9.35 -9.71
N THR A 71 -21.32 9.56 -8.57
CA THR A 71 -21.83 10.87 -8.14
C THR A 71 -20.84 11.67 -7.31
N GLN A 72 -19.87 11.01 -6.68
CA GLN A 72 -18.89 11.64 -5.81
C GLN A 72 -17.64 12.05 -6.61
N PRO A 73 -17.07 13.25 -6.38
CA PRO A 73 -15.78 13.61 -6.94
C PRO A 73 -14.67 12.66 -6.49
N VAL A 74 -13.82 12.25 -7.42
CA VAL A 74 -12.62 11.47 -7.12
C VAL A 74 -11.55 12.40 -6.55
N ASP A 75 -11.17 12.18 -5.30
CA ASP A 75 -10.10 12.93 -4.63
C ASP A 75 -8.73 12.32 -4.87
N THR A 76 -8.66 10.99 -5.00
CA THR A 76 -7.41 10.29 -5.26
C THR A 76 -7.59 9.14 -6.24
N VAL A 77 -6.57 8.91 -7.07
CA VAL A 77 -6.41 7.69 -7.86
C VAL A 77 -5.04 7.12 -7.53
N PHE A 78 -4.97 5.84 -7.17
CA PHE A 78 -3.71 5.19 -6.85
C PHE A 78 -3.50 3.95 -7.72
N PHE A 79 -2.45 3.96 -8.53
CA PHE A 79 -1.98 2.80 -9.28
C PHE A 79 -0.91 2.10 -8.46
N GLY A 80 -1.20 0.87 -8.04
CA GLY A 80 -0.26 0.04 -7.28
C GLY A 80 -0.41 -1.44 -7.59
N GLY A 81 0.15 -2.30 -6.74
CA GLY A 81 0.01 -3.76 -6.83
C GLY A 81 1.33 -4.45 -7.15
N GLY A 82 1.46 -4.97 -8.38
CA GLY A 82 2.72 -5.50 -8.87
C GLY A 82 3.70 -4.36 -9.19
N THR A 83 3.69 -3.88 -10.43
CA THR A 83 4.55 -2.78 -10.87
C THR A 83 3.84 -2.00 -11.99
N PRO A 84 3.08 -0.94 -11.68
CA PRO A 84 2.40 -0.13 -12.68
C PRO A 84 3.33 0.45 -13.75
N SER A 85 4.57 0.84 -13.40
CA SER A 85 5.54 1.38 -14.36
C SER A 85 5.97 0.39 -15.45
N CYS A 86 5.80 -0.92 -15.24
CA CYS A 86 6.29 -1.92 -16.19
C CYS A 86 5.33 -2.22 -17.35
N VAL A 87 4.09 -1.72 -17.29
CA VAL A 87 3.15 -1.84 -18.40
C VAL A 87 3.24 -0.64 -19.34
N GLN A 88 2.68 -0.78 -20.54
CA GLN A 88 2.68 0.31 -21.52
C GLN A 88 1.98 1.57 -20.96
N PRO A 89 2.61 2.75 -21.01
CA PRO A 89 2.04 4.01 -20.51
C PRO A 89 0.61 4.32 -20.98
N GLY A 90 0.30 3.94 -22.23
CA GLY A 90 -1.02 4.14 -22.82
C GLY A 90 -2.15 3.40 -22.10
N LEU A 91 -1.84 2.29 -21.40
CA LEU A 91 -2.81 1.51 -20.62
C LEU A 91 -3.24 2.26 -19.35
N ILE A 92 -2.28 2.81 -18.60
CA ILE A 92 -2.54 3.67 -17.44
C ILE A 92 -3.35 4.89 -17.86
N ALA A 93 -2.92 5.56 -18.93
CA ALA A 93 -3.63 6.72 -19.48
C ALA A 93 -5.06 6.36 -19.94
N GLY A 94 -5.29 5.14 -20.45
CA GLY A 94 -6.61 4.65 -20.81
C GLY A 94 -7.56 4.52 -19.63
N ILE A 95 -7.08 3.99 -18.50
CA ILE A 95 -7.85 3.92 -17.26
C ILE A 95 -8.19 5.33 -16.76
N LEU A 96 -7.20 6.25 -16.72
CA LEU A 96 -7.44 7.63 -16.27
C LEU A 96 -8.44 8.37 -17.15
N ARG A 97 -8.36 8.24 -18.48
CA ARG A 97 -9.35 8.82 -19.39
C ARG A 97 -10.75 8.27 -19.10
N THR A 98 -10.88 6.94 -19.00
CA THR A 98 -12.16 6.29 -18.70
C THR A 98 -12.72 6.75 -17.35
N ALA A 99 -11.88 6.88 -16.32
CA ALA A 99 -12.29 7.38 -15.02
C ALA A 99 -12.78 8.83 -15.10
N ARG A 100 -12.08 9.72 -15.83
CA ARG A 100 -12.48 11.12 -16.01
C ARG A 100 -13.77 11.27 -16.82
N ASP A 101 -14.04 10.38 -17.76
CA ASP A 101 -15.29 10.37 -18.53
C ASP A 101 -16.49 9.94 -17.65
N LEU A 102 -16.23 9.19 -16.59
CA LEU A 102 -17.26 8.60 -15.73
C LEU A 102 -17.53 9.40 -14.45
N PHE A 103 -16.49 9.98 -13.86
CA PHE A 103 -16.54 10.63 -12.55
C PHE A 103 -16.12 12.10 -12.65
N PRO A 104 -16.73 12.99 -11.86
CA PRO A 104 -16.09 14.27 -11.56
C PRO A 104 -14.78 14.02 -10.79
N PHE A 105 -13.78 14.87 -11.02
CA PHE A 105 -12.52 14.85 -10.26
C PHE A 105 -12.44 16.14 -9.45
N SER A 106 -11.93 16.05 -8.22
CA SER A 106 -11.59 17.23 -7.43
C SER A 106 -10.49 18.03 -8.12
N ASP A 107 -10.54 19.37 -8.05
CA ASP A 107 -9.58 20.27 -8.73
C ASP A 107 -8.11 19.96 -8.38
N ASN A 108 -7.89 19.47 -7.16
CA ASN A 108 -6.58 19.10 -6.64
C ASN A 108 -6.41 17.58 -6.48
N ALA A 109 -7.10 16.74 -7.27
CA ALA A 109 -7.03 15.30 -7.12
C ALA A 109 -5.58 14.77 -7.14
N GLU A 110 -5.24 13.89 -6.20
CA GLU A 110 -3.92 13.23 -6.15
C GLU A 110 -3.96 11.98 -7.04
N ILE A 111 -3.09 11.91 -8.04
CA ILE A 111 -2.96 10.75 -8.92
C ILE A 111 -1.57 10.16 -8.70
N SER A 112 -1.53 9.09 -7.91
CA SER A 112 -0.33 8.37 -7.48
C SER A 112 -0.04 7.18 -8.40
N LEU A 113 1.23 6.99 -8.73
CA LEU A 113 1.68 5.81 -9.47
C LEU A 113 2.97 5.21 -8.89
N GLU A 114 2.92 3.93 -8.56
CA GLU A 114 4.10 3.15 -8.18
C GLU A 114 5.00 2.82 -9.37
N ALA A 115 6.31 2.96 -9.16
CA ALA A 115 7.32 2.73 -10.18
C ALA A 115 8.56 2.04 -9.64
N ASN A 116 9.25 1.32 -10.52
CA ASN A 116 10.60 0.84 -10.30
C ASN A 116 11.62 1.78 -10.98
N PRO A 117 12.81 1.99 -10.40
CA PRO A 117 13.85 2.83 -10.99
C PRO A 117 14.18 2.53 -12.45
N GLU A 118 14.16 1.26 -12.85
CA GLU A 118 14.51 0.77 -14.18
C GLU A 118 13.53 1.22 -15.27
N ASP A 119 12.29 1.53 -14.89
CA ASP A 119 11.22 1.88 -15.83
C ASP A 119 11.10 3.40 -16.04
N VAL A 120 11.72 4.18 -15.14
CA VAL A 120 11.75 5.63 -15.23
C VAL A 120 12.61 6.05 -16.40
N THR A 121 12.01 6.78 -17.35
CA THR A 121 12.72 7.42 -18.46
C THR A 121 12.06 8.77 -18.77
N PRO A 122 12.75 9.73 -19.42
CA PRO A 122 12.13 11.00 -19.77
C PRO A 122 10.84 10.88 -20.61
N ALA A 123 10.75 9.88 -21.49
CA ALA A 123 9.55 9.64 -22.29
C ALA A 123 8.38 9.10 -21.46
N TRP A 124 8.68 8.18 -20.54
CA TRP A 124 7.70 7.64 -19.60
C TRP A 124 7.16 8.74 -18.68
N ILE A 125 8.04 9.56 -18.10
CA ILE A 125 7.64 10.66 -17.19
C ILE A 125 6.71 11.65 -17.90
N ARG A 126 7.04 12.05 -19.14
CA ARG A 126 6.18 12.94 -19.94
C ARG A 126 4.80 12.31 -20.15
N THR A 127 4.75 11.05 -20.57
CA THR A 127 3.47 10.38 -20.83
C THR A 127 2.61 10.26 -19.57
N MET A 128 3.21 9.94 -18.41
CA MET A 128 2.50 9.87 -17.14
C MET A 128 2.01 11.24 -16.66
N SER A 129 2.83 12.27 -16.79
CA SER A 129 2.49 13.64 -16.43
C SER A 129 1.36 14.19 -17.32
N GLU A 130 1.42 13.94 -18.64
CA GLU A 130 0.36 14.28 -19.60
C GLU A 130 -0.96 13.53 -19.30
N ALA A 131 -0.88 12.29 -18.83
CA ALA A 131 -2.05 11.54 -18.37
C ALA A 131 -2.65 12.11 -17.07
N GLY A 132 -1.90 12.96 -16.35
CA GLY A 132 -2.32 13.63 -15.12
C GLY A 132 -1.75 13.03 -13.84
N VAL A 133 -0.83 12.06 -13.91
CA VAL A 133 -0.11 11.56 -12.73
C VAL A 133 0.70 12.71 -12.13
N ASN A 134 0.52 12.97 -10.84
CA ASN A 134 1.14 14.08 -10.13
C ASN A 134 1.86 13.68 -8.83
N ARG A 135 1.83 12.40 -8.48
CA ARG A 135 2.63 11.80 -7.40
C ARG A 135 3.24 10.48 -7.87
N PHE A 136 4.53 10.28 -7.59
CA PHE A 136 5.24 9.05 -7.96
C PHE A 136 5.79 8.37 -6.71
N SER A 137 5.67 7.04 -6.64
CA SER A 137 6.18 6.22 -5.55
C SER A 137 7.26 5.28 -6.07
N LEU A 138 8.52 5.54 -5.76
CA LEU A 138 9.65 4.80 -6.31
C LEU A 138 10.11 3.71 -5.33
N GLY A 139 10.01 2.46 -5.76
CA GLY A 139 10.43 1.31 -4.97
C GLY A 139 11.95 1.13 -4.93
N VAL A 140 12.66 1.75 -3.98
CA VAL A 140 14.12 1.63 -3.87
C VAL A 140 14.52 0.45 -2.99
N GLN A 141 13.84 0.29 -1.86
CA GLN A 141 14.03 -0.68 -0.78
C GLN A 141 15.37 -0.59 -0.03
N SER A 142 16.49 -0.47 -0.72
CA SER A 142 17.80 -0.22 -0.12
C SER A 142 18.79 0.28 -1.16
N PHE A 143 19.66 1.21 -0.77
CA PHE A 143 20.84 1.64 -1.53
C PHE A 143 22.07 0.78 -1.22
N ALA A 144 22.05 -0.02 -0.15
CA ALA A 144 23.14 -0.90 0.23
C ALA A 144 22.96 -2.34 -0.28
N CYS A 145 21.75 -2.91 -0.19
CA CYS A 145 21.56 -4.35 -0.37
C CYS A 145 20.30 -4.75 -1.16
N ALA A 146 19.66 -3.86 -1.94
CA ALA A 146 18.44 -4.20 -2.70
C ALA A 146 18.56 -5.47 -3.58
N GLY A 147 19.76 -5.80 -4.07
CA GLY A 147 19.99 -7.03 -4.84
C GLY A 147 19.65 -8.32 -4.09
N THR A 148 19.81 -8.37 -2.76
CA THR A 148 19.47 -9.55 -1.95
C THR A 148 17.96 -9.81 -1.90
N LEU A 149 17.16 -8.76 -2.16
CA LEU A 149 15.71 -8.82 -2.23
C LEU A 149 15.18 -9.21 -3.63
N GLY A 150 16.08 -9.49 -4.58
CA GLY A 150 15.72 -9.81 -5.96
C GLY A 150 15.39 -8.59 -6.83
N ARG A 151 15.69 -7.37 -6.36
CA ARG A 151 15.61 -6.14 -7.17
C ARG A 151 16.61 -6.16 -8.33
N ARG A 152 16.31 -5.46 -9.44
CA ARG A 152 17.20 -5.43 -10.63
C ARG A 152 18.01 -4.14 -10.71
N HIS A 153 17.56 -3.05 -10.08
CA HIS A 153 18.28 -1.79 -10.08
C HIS A 153 19.54 -1.85 -9.22
N THR A 154 20.52 -1.06 -9.62
CA THR A 154 21.66 -0.69 -8.78
C THR A 154 21.30 0.53 -7.93
N PRO A 155 22.05 0.81 -6.85
CA PRO A 155 21.86 2.03 -6.06
C PRO A 155 21.96 3.29 -6.93
N GLN A 156 22.95 3.34 -7.84
CA GLN A 156 23.12 4.45 -8.78
C GLN A 156 21.89 4.62 -9.68
N ARG A 157 21.28 3.53 -10.17
CA ARG A 157 20.08 3.63 -11.01
C ARG A 157 18.90 4.24 -10.25
N ALA A 158 18.75 3.95 -8.95
CA ALA A 158 17.75 4.60 -8.11
C ALA A 158 17.99 6.11 -8.00
N ILE A 159 19.23 6.52 -7.75
CA ILE A 159 19.62 7.94 -7.70
C ILE A 159 19.33 8.63 -9.05
N ASP A 160 19.74 8.02 -10.15
CA ASP A 160 19.52 8.56 -11.50
C ASP A 160 18.01 8.71 -11.81
N ALA A 161 17.19 7.72 -11.43
CA ALA A 161 15.74 7.76 -11.61
C ALA A 161 15.09 8.93 -10.85
N VAL A 162 15.56 9.21 -9.63
CA VAL A 162 15.13 10.40 -8.88
C VAL A 162 15.51 11.68 -9.63
N GLY A 163 16.75 11.79 -10.11
CA GLY A 163 17.20 12.91 -10.91
C GLY A 163 16.35 13.13 -12.18
N GLU A 164 16.00 12.05 -12.88
CA GLU A 164 15.14 12.08 -14.06
C GLU A 164 13.71 12.55 -13.74
N LEU A 165 13.11 12.06 -12.64
CA LEU A 165 11.78 12.51 -12.18
C LEU A 165 11.78 14.01 -11.88
N ARG A 166 12.80 14.49 -11.15
CA ARG A 166 12.96 15.93 -10.86
C ARG A 166 13.16 16.76 -12.12
N ALA A 167 14.01 16.30 -13.05
CA ALA A 167 14.21 16.96 -14.34
C ALA A 167 12.94 16.98 -15.20
N GLY A 168 12.06 15.99 -15.03
CA GLY A 168 10.73 15.95 -15.63
C GLY A 168 9.68 16.83 -14.94
N GLY A 169 10.05 17.57 -13.89
CA GLY A 169 9.16 18.49 -13.17
C GLY A 169 8.32 17.84 -12.06
N VAL A 170 8.64 16.61 -11.64
CA VAL A 170 7.95 15.95 -10.53
C VAL A 170 8.30 16.64 -9.21
N THR A 171 7.27 17.07 -8.48
CA THR A 171 7.40 17.78 -7.20
C THR A 171 6.82 17.01 -6.00
N ASN A 172 6.17 15.87 -6.23
CA ASN A 172 5.62 15.01 -5.19
C ASN A 172 6.16 13.59 -5.39
N LEU A 173 7.33 13.35 -4.80
CA LEU A 173 8.04 12.08 -4.90
C LEU A 173 8.05 11.37 -3.55
N ASN A 174 7.63 10.11 -3.57
CA ASN A 174 7.88 9.14 -2.52
C ASN A 174 9.03 8.20 -2.89
N LEU A 175 9.85 7.85 -1.89
CA LEU A 175 10.80 6.74 -1.97
C LEU A 175 10.44 5.67 -0.94
N ASP A 176 10.28 4.43 -1.39
CA ASP A 176 10.08 3.29 -0.50
C ASP A 176 11.43 2.72 -0.08
N LEU A 177 11.66 2.63 1.22
CA LEU A 177 12.83 2.03 1.85
C LEU A 177 12.39 0.93 2.82
N MET A 178 13.19 -0.11 2.93
CA MET A 178 12.99 -1.19 3.89
C MET A 178 14.18 -1.28 4.84
N PHE A 179 13.90 -1.51 6.13
CA PHE A 179 14.93 -1.82 7.13
C PHE A 179 14.74 -3.24 7.69
N ALA A 180 15.67 -3.69 8.53
CA ALA A 180 15.71 -5.06 9.05
C ALA A 180 15.86 -6.10 7.91
N LEU A 181 16.62 -5.76 6.87
CA LEU A 181 16.89 -6.66 5.75
C LEU A 181 17.90 -7.76 6.14
N PRO A 182 17.92 -8.91 5.42
CA PRO A 182 18.95 -9.93 5.63
C PRO A 182 20.34 -9.32 5.53
N ASP A 183 21.18 -9.61 6.53
CA ASP A 183 22.56 -9.13 6.66
C ASP A 183 22.72 -7.59 6.72
N GLN A 184 21.63 -6.83 6.98
CA GLN A 184 21.70 -5.37 7.17
C GLN A 184 22.11 -5.04 8.61
N GLY A 185 23.32 -4.50 8.77
CA GLY A 185 23.77 -3.91 10.02
C GLY A 185 23.37 -2.44 10.17
N PRO A 186 23.67 -1.83 11.33
CA PRO A 186 23.45 -0.40 11.55
C PRO A 186 24.13 0.49 10.50
N SER A 187 25.35 0.14 10.05
CA SER A 187 26.09 0.89 9.04
C SER A 187 25.43 0.88 7.67
N GLU A 188 24.79 -0.24 7.29
CA GLU A 188 24.06 -0.34 6.02
C GLU A 188 22.79 0.50 6.07
N LEU A 189 22.06 0.45 7.20
CA LEU A 189 20.89 1.30 7.40
C LEU A 189 21.25 2.79 7.41
N ASP A 190 22.34 3.16 8.07
CA ASP A 190 22.80 4.56 8.09
C ASP A 190 23.11 5.05 6.67
N ARG A 191 23.75 4.22 5.83
CA ARG A 191 24.01 4.53 4.42
C ARG A 191 22.71 4.68 3.62
N ASP A 192 21.75 3.78 3.84
CA ASP A 192 20.44 3.84 3.19
C ASP A 192 19.70 5.14 3.55
N LEU A 193 19.76 5.56 4.81
CA LEU A 193 19.14 6.80 5.29
C LEU A 193 19.89 8.04 4.83
N ASP A 194 21.23 8.02 4.78
CA ASP A 194 22.05 9.12 4.25
C ASP A 194 21.66 9.44 2.79
N GLU A 195 21.62 8.42 1.94
CA GLU A 195 21.25 8.57 0.53
C GLU A 195 19.79 9.02 0.37
N LEU A 196 18.86 8.39 1.09
CA LEU A 196 17.45 8.77 1.08
C LEU A 196 17.26 10.26 1.44
N ILE A 197 17.90 10.71 2.52
CA ILE A 197 17.81 12.09 3.01
C ILE A 197 18.46 13.06 2.00
N ALA A 198 19.61 12.68 1.43
CA ALA A 198 20.31 13.49 0.43
C ALA A 198 19.47 13.70 -0.84
N LEU A 199 18.68 12.70 -1.26
CA LEU A 199 17.75 12.80 -2.37
C LEU A 199 16.53 13.68 -2.06
N SER A 200 16.28 13.96 -0.77
CA SER A 200 15.23 14.84 -0.26
C SER A 200 13.87 14.65 -0.96
N PRO A 201 13.27 13.44 -0.93
CA PRO A 201 11.89 13.26 -1.39
C PRO A 201 10.90 14.10 -0.58
N GLU A 202 9.67 14.22 -1.06
CA GLU A 202 8.61 14.88 -0.29
C GLU A 202 7.93 13.94 0.70
N HIS A 203 7.99 12.64 0.40
CA HIS A 203 7.40 11.57 1.17
C HIS A 203 8.36 10.37 1.24
N VAL A 204 8.28 9.61 2.33
CA VAL A 204 9.09 8.41 2.56
C VAL A 204 8.18 7.32 3.12
N SER A 205 8.09 6.19 2.42
CA SER A 205 7.62 4.94 3.02
C SER A 205 8.85 4.23 3.59
N CYS A 206 8.91 3.99 4.90
CA CYS A 206 10.03 3.27 5.51
C CYS A 206 9.53 2.20 6.49
N TYR A 207 9.62 0.94 6.12
CA TYR A 207 9.04 -0.15 6.90
C TYR A 207 10.01 -1.30 7.12
N GLY A 208 9.83 -2.00 8.24
CA GLY A 208 10.60 -3.20 8.52
C GLY A 208 10.19 -4.30 7.55
N LEU A 209 11.14 -5.09 7.07
CA LEU A 209 10.84 -6.31 6.35
C LEU A 209 9.95 -7.22 7.19
N THR A 210 8.81 -7.65 6.66
CA THR A 210 8.00 -8.73 7.23
C THR A 210 8.29 -10.03 6.47
N LEU A 211 8.51 -11.12 7.19
CA LEU A 211 8.76 -12.42 6.57
C LEU A 211 7.47 -13.19 6.37
N GLU A 212 7.12 -13.41 5.12
CA GLU A 212 5.96 -14.22 4.74
C GLU A 212 6.38 -15.67 4.45
N PRO A 213 5.82 -16.69 5.14
CA PRO A 213 6.32 -18.07 5.10
C PRO A 213 6.44 -18.68 3.71
N ASP A 214 5.50 -18.35 2.83
CA ASP A 214 5.41 -18.97 1.50
C ASP A 214 6.35 -18.28 0.47
N THR A 215 6.93 -17.13 0.82
CA THR A 215 7.85 -16.42 -0.08
C THR A 215 9.20 -17.12 -0.19
N PRO A 216 9.98 -16.91 -1.27
CA PRO A 216 11.37 -17.37 -1.33
C PRO A 216 12.18 -16.99 -0.09
N LEU A 217 12.06 -15.74 0.38
CA LEU A 217 12.81 -15.27 1.54
C LEU A 217 12.34 -15.92 2.86
N GLY A 218 11.03 -16.13 3.03
CA GLY A 218 10.47 -16.87 4.16
C GLY A 218 10.97 -18.32 4.22
N ARG A 219 11.04 -18.99 3.06
CA ARG A 219 11.63 -20.34 2.95
C ARG A 219 13.13 -20.36 3.21
N ASP A 220 13.87 -19.33 2.80
CA ASP A 220 15.29 -19.18 3.11
C ASP A 220 15.52 -19.04 4.62
N TYR A 221 14.69 -18.24 5.29
CA TYR A 221 14.72 -18.08 6.75
C TYR A 221 14.40 -19.38 7.48
N ALA A 222 13.32 -20.07 7.09
CA ALA A 222 12.93 -21.35 7.68
C ALA A 222 14.01 -22.44 7.50
N ALA A 223 14.78 -22.36 6.42
CA ALA A 223 15.92 -23.24 6.16
C ALA A 223 17.22 -22.81 6.87
N GLY A 224 17.20 -21.73 7.66
CA GLY A 224 18.37 -21.21 8.39
C GLY A 224 19.44 -20.59 7.49
N ARG A 225 19.09 -20.13 6.28
CA ARG A 225 20.04 -19.55 5.32
C ARG A 225 20.53 -18.16 5.73
N PHE A 226 19.80 -17.46 6.58
CA PHE A 226 20.21 -16.18 7.18
C PHE A 226 19.52 -16.00 8.55
N ARG A 227 19.93 -14.96 9.28
CA ARG A 227 19.32 -14.60 10.57
C ARG A 227 18.48 -13.34 10.40
N PHE A 228 17.28 -13.37 10.95
CA PHE A 228 16.42 -12.20 11.08
C PHE A 228 16.71 -11.49 12.41
N PRO A 229 16.66 -10.15 12.50
CA PRO A 229 16.91 -9.45 13.75
C PRO A 229 15.91 -9.86 14.85
N ASP A 230 16.40 -9.92 16.08
CA ASP A 230 15.53 -10.04 17.25
C ASP A 230 14.79 -8.73 17.53
N ASP A 231 13.79 -8.78 18.42
CA ASP A 231 12.93 -7.63 18.75
C ASP A 231 13.74 -6.42 19.25
N GLU A 232 14.81 -6.65 20.02
CA GLU A 232 15.66 -5.58 20.54
C GLU A 232 16.44 -4.88 19.41
N THR A 233 16.98 -5.66 18.49
CA THR A 233 17.70 -5.15 17.32
C THR A 233 16.74 -4.44 16.38
N TRP A 234 15.58 -5.03 16.08
CA TRP A 234 14.55 -4.42 15.24
C TRP A 234 14.10 -3.07 15.82
N LEU A 235 13.84 -3.01 17.13
CA LEU A 235 13.45 -1.78 17.82
C LEU A 235 14.52 -0.70 17.74
N LYS A 236 15.81 -1.06 17.86
CA LYS A 236 16.92 -0.12 17.67
C LYS A 236 16.93 0.43 16.24
N LEU A 237 16.79 -0.43 15.23
CA LEU A 237 16.74 0.01 13.83
C LEU A 237 15.56 0.94 13.56
N TYR A 238 14.36 0.59 14.05
CA TYR A 238 13.17 1.42 13.91
C TYR A 238 13.32 2.79 14.58
N ARG A 239 13.92 2.84 15.79
CA ARG A 239 14.22 4.10 16.47
C ARG A 239 15.21 4.95 15.69
N THR A 240 16.25 4.35 15.12
CA THR A 240 17.18 5.04 14.22
C THR A 240 16.44 5.64 13.03
N VAL A 241 15.56 4.89 12.35
CA VAL A 241 14.74 5.43 11.26
C VAL A 241 13.92 6.63 11.71
N GLN A 242 13.22 6.53 12.84
CA GLN A 242 12.42 7.63 13.40
C GLN A 242 13.27 8.88 13.65
N ASP A 243 14.36 8.75 14.41
CA ASP A 243 15.21 9.89 14.79
C ASP A 243 15.85 10.56 13.56
N ARG A 244 16.31 9.76 12.59
CA ARG A 244 16.99 10.25 11.39
C ARG A 244 16.02 10.98 10.46
N LEU A 245 14.81 10.45 10.24
CA LEU A 245 13.79 11.06 9.40
C LEU A 245 13.18 12.31 10.05
N GLU A 246 12.89 12.26 11.35
CA GLU A 246 12.41 13.42 12.11
C GLU A 246 13.46 14.54 12.09
N GLY A 247 14.73 14.22 12.34
CA GLY A 247 15.84 15.17 12.27
C GLY A 247 16.06 15.78 10.88
N ALA A 248 15.62 15.10 9.81
CA ALA A 248 15.63 15.61 8.44
C ALA A 248 14.36 16.40 8.06
N GLY A 249 13.42 16.57 9.00
CA GLY A 249 12.20 17.36 8.84
C GLY A 249 11.04 16.59 8.21
N TYR A 250 11.04 15.25 8.28
CA TYR A 250 9.89 14.43 7.91
C TYR A 250 9.06 14.08 9.15
N ASN A 251 7.75 14.29 9.06
CA ASN A 251 6.82 13.93 10.11
C ASN A 251 6.29 12.53 9.87
N GLN A 252 6.41 11.64 10.84
CA GLN A 252 5.71 10.38 10.82
C GLN A 252 4.22 10.65 10.98
N TYR A 253 3.39 10.25 10.01
CA TYR A 253 1.93 10.48 10.07
C TYR A 253 1.14 9.19 10.25
N GLU A 254 1.72 8.05 9.86
CA GLU A 254 1.24 6.71 10.17
C GLU A 254 2.43 5.73 10.36
N ILE A 255 2.16 4.47 10.74
CA ILE A 255 3.18 3.49 11.21
C ILE A 255 4.42 3.39 10.30
N SER A 256 4.22 3.41 8.98
CA SER A 256 5.22 3.09 7.96
C SER A 256 5.56 4.26 7.02
N ASN A 257 4.99 5.46 7.22
CA ASN A 257 5.11 6.58 6.30
C ASN A 257 5.38 7.90 7.01
N TRP A 258 6.30 8.63 6.42
CA TRP A 258 6.71 9.97 6.81
C TRP A 258 6.54 10.92 5.62
N ALA A 259 6.24 12.18 5.90
CA ALA A 259 6.14 13.18 4.87
C ALA A 259 6.58 14.55 5.37
N ARG A 260 6.99 15.41 4.45
CA ARG A 260 6.95 16.85 4.70
C ARG A 260 5.50 17.28 4.88
N THR A 261 5.26 18.31 5.67
CA THR A 261 3.89 18.80 5.94
C THR A 261 3.14 19.10 4.64
N GLY A 262 1.95 18.51 4.49
CA GLY A 262 1.11 18.68 3.30
C GLY A 262 1.46 17.76 2.13
N MET A 263 2.47 16.89 2.29
CA MET A 263 2.91 15.91 1.29
C MET A 263 2.55 14.47 1.69
N GLU A 264 1.70 14.29 2.70
CA GLU A 264 1.18 12.99 3.11
C GLU A 264 0.44 12.32 1.94
N CYS A 265 0.58 11.00 1.78
CA CYS A 265 -0.18 10.26 0.76
C CYS A 265 -1.68 10.33 1.07
N ARG A 266 -2.43 11.11 0.28
CA ARG A 266 -3.86 11.34 0.52
C ARG A 266 -4.67 10.05 0.33
N HIS A 267 -4.26 9.20 -0.60
CA HIS A 267 -4.89 7.90 -0.79
C HIS A 267 -4.83 7.05 0.49
N ASN A 268 -3.63 6.92 1.09
CA ASN A 268 -3.44 6.17 2.32
C ASN A 268 -4.29 6.76 3.46
N LEU A 269 -4.28 8.09 3.62
CA LEU A 269 -5.09 8.77 4.64
C LEU A 269 -6.58 8.50 4.48
N LEU A 270 -7.12 8.54 3.25
CA LEU A 270 -8.53 8.23 3.01
C LEU A 270 -8.88 6.81 3.42
N ILE A 271 -8.05 5.82 3.06
CA ILE A 271 -8.24 4.42 3.49
C ILE A 271 -8.20 4.33 5.01
N TRP A 272 -7.20 4.93 5.65
CA TRP A 272 -7.04 4.89 7.11
C TRP A 272 -8.12 5.64 7.88
N GLU A 273 -8.82 6.58 7.24
CA GLU A 273 -9.96 7.28 7.83
C GLU A 273 -11.29 6.52 7.66
N GLY A 274 -11.31 5.44 6.86
CA GLY A 274 -12.51 4.68 6.52
C GLY A 274 -13.36 5.33 5.43
N ALA A 275 -12.74 6.11 4.54
CA ALA A 275 -13.40 6.66 3.37
C ALA A 275 -13.79 5.56 2.36
N ASP A 276 -14.72 5.89 1.46
CA ASP A 276 -15.07 4.97 0.37
C ASP A 276 -13.94 4.90 -0.67
N TYR A 277 -13.68 3.69 -1.16
CA TYR A 277 -12.79 3.46 -2.28
C TYR A 277 -13.29 2.32 -3.17
N LEU A 278 -13.13 2.49 -4.49
CA LEU A 278 -13.41 1.45 -5.48
C LEU A 278 -12.10 0.90 -6.04
N GLY A 279 -11.91 -0.39 -5.87
CA GLY A 279 -10.82 -1.17 -6.44
C GLY A 279 -11.17 -1.67 -7.85
N ILE A 280 -10.24 -1.49 -8.78
CA ILE A 280 -10.37 -1.89 -10.18
C ILE A 280 -9.19 -2.79 -10.54
N GLY A 281 -9.51 -3.95 -11.11
CA GLY A 281 -8.52 -4.91 -11.58
C GLY A 281 -8.39 -6.16 -10.71
N PRO A 282 -7.57 -7.13 -11.14
CA PRO A 282 -7.41 -8.38 -10.42
C PRO A 282 -6.96 -8.14 -8.97
N ALA A 283 -7.51 -8.90 -8.02
CA ALA A 283 -7.24 -8.80 -6.58
C ALA A 283 -7.58 -7.44 -5.92
N ALA A 284 -8.10 -6.46 -6.66
CA ALA A 284 -8.43 -5.16 -6.09
C ALA A 284 -9.53 -5.30 -5.04
N VAL A 285 -9.40 -4.56 -3.95
CA VAL A 285 -10.40 -4.52 -2.87
C VAL A 285 -11.17 -3.21 -2.98
N SER A 286 -12.47 -3.26 -2.68
CA SER A 286 -13.32 -2.08 -2.56
C SER A 286 -13.97 -2.03 -1.20
N ARG A 287 -14.16 -0.81 -0.70
CA ARG A 287 -15.03 -0.49 0.44
C ARG A 287 -15.95 0.65 0.01
N TRP A 288 -17.22 0.36 -0.19
CA TRP A 288 -18.18 1.32 -0.73
C TRP A 288 -19.47 1.30 0.07
N LYS A 289 -19.75 2.42 0.76
CA LYS A 289 -20.81 2.52 1.76
C LYS A 289 -20.62 1.39 2.80
N ARG A 290 -21.57 0.46 2.87
CA ARG A 290 -21.54 -0.71 3.75
C ARG A 290 -20.91 -1.95 3.10
N TRP A 291 -20.58 -1.93 1.82
CA TRP A 291 -20.13 -3.12 1.10
C TRP A 291 -18.62 -3.19 1.08
N ARG A 292 -18.08 -4.41 1.21
CA ARG A 292 -16.70 -4.70 0.85
C ARG A 292 -16.66 -5.90 -0.08
N TRP A 293 -15.71 -5.87 -1.00
CA TRP A 293 -15.47 -7.01 -1.84
C TRP A 293 -14.06 -7.01 -2.41
N THR A 294 -13.64 -8.20 -2.82
CA THR A 294 -12.35 -8.45 -3.45
C THR A 294 -12.59 -9.02 -4.84
N GLU A 295 -11.95 -8.43 -5.84
CA GLU A 295 -11.94 -8.88 -7.22
C GLU A 295 -11.14 -10.20 -7.37
N PRO A 296 -11.46 -11.06 -8.35
CA PRO A 296 -10.69 -12.27 -8.64
C PRO A 296 -9.19 -11.98 -8.77
N ALA A 297 -8.35 -12.72 -8.03
CA ALA A 297 -6.91 -12.44 -7.99
C ALA A 297 -6.19 -12.80 -9.29
N ASN A 298 -6.63 -13.86 -9.98
CA ASN A 298 -6.02 -14.32 -11.21
C ASN A 298 -6.45 -13.42 -12.39
N PRO A 299 -5.52 -12.77 -13.13
CA PRO A 299 -5.89 -11.87 -14.23
C PRO A 299 -6.63 -12.55 -15.39
N MET A 300 -6.38 -13.83 -15.66
CA MET A 300 -7.13 -14.58 -16.68
C MET A 300 -8.55 -14.87 -16.22
N GLU A 301 -8.72 -15.26 -14.96
CA GLU A 301 -10.04 -15.49 -14.38
C GLU A 301 -10.85 -14.20 -14.30
N TYR A 302 -10.23 -13.11 -13.85
CA TYR A 302 -10.81 -11.77 -13.85
C TYR A 302 -11.36 -11.39 -15.23
N ARG A 303 -10.54 -11.51 -16.29
CA ARG A 303 -10.98 -11.23 -17.67
C ARG A 303 -12.22 -12.04 -18.06
N ARG A 304 -12.18 -13.36 -17.80
CA ARG A 304 -13.26 -14.29 -18.15
C ARG A 304 -14.57 -13.96 -17.43
N LEU A 305 -14.49 -13.53 -16.17
CA LEU A 305 -15.66 -13.26 -15.36
C LEU A 305 -16.26 -11.86 -15.59
N VAL A 306 -15.42 -10.87 -15.94
CA VAL A 306 -15.90 -9.53 -16.30
C VAL A 306 -16.63 -9.55 -17.66
N GLU A 307 -16.20 -10.40 -18.58
CA GLU A 307 -16.77 -10.46 -19.93
C GLU A 307 -18.27 -10.79 -19.92
N GLY A 308 -19.08 -9.90 -20.51
CA GLY A 308 -20.53 -10.07 -20.61
C GLY A 308 -21.31 -9.78 -19.32
N CYS A 309 -20.63 -9.49 -18.21
CA CYS A 309 -21.27 -9.11 -16.96
C CYS A 309 -21.51 -7.59 -16.87
N ARG A 310 -22.49 -7.18 -16.06
CA ARG A 310 -22.80 -5.79 -15.78
C ARG A 310 -22.92 -5.59 -14.28
N TRP A 311 -22.47 -4.44 -13.80
CA TRP A 311 -22.63 -4.07 -12.40
C TRP A 311 -24.11 -4.05 -11.98
N PRO A 312 -24.43 -4.52 -10.76
CA PRO A 312 -25.73 -4.25 -10.15
C PRO A 312 -25.88 -2.74 -9.89
N GLN A 313 -27.11 -2.26 -9.65
CA GLN A 313 -27.33 -0.83 -9.34
C GLN A 313 -26.63 -0.38 -8.05
N GLU A 314 -26.53 -1.28 -7.07
CA GLU A 314 -25.77 -1.09 -5.84
C GLU A 314 -25.16 -2.44 -5.42
N GLY A 315 -24.03 -2.37 -4.70
CA GLY A 315 -23.36 -3.54 -4.14
C GLY A 315 -22.11 -3.96 -4.92
N PRO A 316 -21.57 -5.14 -4.58
CA PRO A 316 -20.31 -5.64 -5.13
C PRO A 316 -20.43 -6.02 -6.61
N SER A 317 -19.29 -6.18 -7.28
CA SER A 317 -19.26 -6.72 -8.63
C SER A 317 -19.86 -8.14 -8.66
N PRO A 318 -20.62 -8.53 -9.71
CA PRO A 318 -21.19 -9.87 -9.82
C PRO A 318 -20.15 -11.00 -9.84
N TRP A 319 -18.90 -10.66 -10.16
CA TRP A 319 -17.77 -11.57 -10.25
C TRP A 319 -16.81 -11.46 -9.06
N ALA A 320 -17.17 -10.72 -8.00
CA ALA A 320 -16.38 -10.65 -6.79
C ALA A 320 -16.04 -12.05 -6.26
N ALA A 321 -14.78 -12.27 -5.90
CA ALA A 321 -14.32 -13.54 -5.33
C ALA A 321 -14.76 -13.70 -3.87
N ALA A 322 -14.89 -12.58 -3.16
CA ALA A 322 -15.46 -12.49 -1.83
C ALA A 322 -16.19 -11.15 -1.69
N ALA A 323 -17.33 -11.14 -1.01
CA ALA A 323 -18.06 -9.92 -0.69
C ALA A 323 -18.79 -10.07 0.65
N ASP A 324 -18.83 -8.99 1.40
CA ASP A 324 -19.57 -8.89 2.66
C ASP A 324 -20.17 -7.49 2.85
N THR A 325 -20.88 -7.32 3.96
CA THR A 325 -21.30 -6.02 4.45
C THR A 325 -20.66 -5.71 5.79
N VAL A 326 -20.22 -4.48 5.96
CA VAL A 326 -19.80 -3.90 7.24
C VAL A 326 -21.05 -3.56 8.04
N ASP A 327 -21.27 -4.30 9.12
CA ASP A 327 -22.25 -3.98 10.15
C ASP A 327 -21.64 -3.04 11.20
N ASP A 328 -22.41 -2.73 12.25
CA ASP A 328 -21.97 -1.77 13.27
C ASP A 328 -20.75 -2.28 14.06
N GLU A 329 -20.61 -3.60 14.28
CA GLU A 329 -19.41 -4.18 14.91
C GLU A 329 -18.21 -4.09 13.95
N GLY A 330 -18.41 -4.45 12.68
CA GLY A 330 -17.40 -4.34 11.64
C GLY A 330 -16.88 -2.91 11.46
N ALA A 331 -17.75 -1.90 11.57
CA ALA A 331 -17.37 -0.49 11.46
C ALA A 331 -16.50 -0.01 12.63
N ASP A 332 -16.79 -0.51 13.85
CA ASP A 332 -15.98 -0.24 15.04
C ASP A 332 -14.62 -0.93 14.94
N LEU A 333 -14.60 -2.20 14.50
CA LEU A 333 -13.35 -2.93 14.24
C LEU A 333 -12.51 -2.23 13.17
N GLU A 334 -13.10 -1.78 12.05
CA GLU A 334 -12.40 -0.98 11.04
C GLU A 334 -11.82 0.30 11.63
N THR A 335 -12.57 0.99 12.49
CA THR A 335 -12.10 2.20 13.16
C THR A 335 -10.87 1.92 14.04
N LEU A 336 -10.83 0.80 14.76
CA LEU A 336 -9.65 0.39 15.53
C LEU A 336 -8.47 -0.01 14.62
N LEU A 337 -8.72 -0.89 13.63
CA LEU A 337 -7.71 -1.41 12.71
C LEU A 337 -7.01 -0.30 11.93
N THR A 338 -7.79 0.63 11.40
CA THR A 338 -7.27 1.74 10.58
C THR A 338 -6.81 2.92 11.44
N GLY A 339 -7.51 3.19 12.53
CA GLY A 339 -7.24 4.29 13.44
C GLY A 339 -5.94 4.16 14.20
N THR A 340 -5.60 2.95 14.66
CA THR A 340 -4.33 2.69 15.37
C THR A 340 -3.10 2.85 14.47
N ARG A 341 -3.27 2.85 13.13
CA ARG A 341 -2.18 3.16 12.19
C ARG A 341 -1.80 4.63 12.19
N LEU A 342 -2.74 5.53 12.47
CA LEU A 342 -2.54 6.97 12.37
C LEU A 342 -1.90 7.53 13.65
N LEU A 343 -0.83 8.31 13.52
CA LEU A 343 -0.18 8.93 14.69
C LEU A 343 -1.03 10.03 15.33
N ARG A 344 -1.93 10.66 14.56
CA ARG A 344 -2.98 11.55 15.10
C ARG A 344 -4.15 10.82 15.76
N GLY A 345 -4.07 9.48 15.81
CA GLY A 345 -5.06 8.63 16.44
C GLY A 345 -6.42 8.62 15.76
N PHE A 346 -7.37 7.99 16.44
CA PHE A 346 -8.76 7.89 16.07
C PHE A 346 -9.68 8.49 17.14
N ASP A 347 -10.93 8.70 16.75
CA ASP A 347 -11.97 9.29 17.59
C ASP A 347 -12.78 8.18 18.27
N LEU A 348 -12.78 8.16 19.61
CA LEU A 348 -13.55 7.21 20.42
C LEU A 348 -15.06 7.34 20.21
N GLY A 349 -15.54 8.52 19.85
CA GLY A 349 -16.96 8.75 19.55
C GLY A 349 -17.47 7.89 18.39
N ARG A 350 -16.57 7.45 17.49
CA ARG A 350 -16.88 6.52 16.40
C ARG A 350 -17.14 5.09 16.86
N LEU A 351 -16.76 4.74 18.09
CA LEU A 351 -17.01 3.42 18.68
C LEU A 351 -18.29 3.39 19.53
N HIS A 352 -19.08 4.46 19.51
CA HIS A 352 -20.40 4.54 20.14
C HIS A 352 -20.43 4.15 21.63
N GLY A 353 -19.32 4.36 22.36
CA GLY A 353 -19.18 4.01 23.77
C GLY A 353 -18.98 2.51 24.05
N ARG A 354 -18.73 1.68 23.03
CA ARG A 354 -18.51 0.22 23.17
C ARG A 354 -17.10 -0.13 23.67
N LEU A 355 -16.10 0.74 23.47
CA LEU A 355 -14.76 0.45 23.95
C LEU A 355 -14.63 0.66 25.47
N LEU A 356 -14.18 -0.37 26.19
CA LEU A 356 -14.00 -0.32 27.64
C LEU A 356 -12.93 0.72 28.05
N GLU A 357 -13.33 1.68 28.88
CA GLU A 357 -12.45 2.76 29.37
C GLU A 357 -11.23 2.23 30.15
N ASP A 358 -11.39 1.12 30.88
CA ASP A 358 -10.32 0.47 31.64
C ASP A 358 -9.16 0.03 30.75
N CYS A 359 -9.45 -0.48 29.54
CA CYS A 359 -8.42 -0.91 28.58
C CYS A 359 -7.58 0.29 28.11
N ILE A 360 -8.23 1.40 27.78
CA ILE A 360 -7.55 2.64 27.39
C ILE A 360 -6.72 3.17 28.57
N CYS A 361 -7.27 3.18 29.78
CA CYS A 361 -6.57 3.63 30.99
C CYS A 361 -5.31 2.81 31.29
N ASP A 362 -5.38 1.47 31.17
CA ASP A 362 -4.25 0.57 31.36
C ASP A 362 -3.14 0.83 30.32
N LEU A 363 -3.49 0.89 29.03
CA LEU A 363 -2.55 1.14 27.95
C LEU A 363 -1.91 2.53 28.03
N ARG A 364 -2.64 3.54 28.50
CA ARG A 364 -2.11 4.89 28.80
C ARG A 364 -1.15 4.86 29.99
N THR A 365 -1.48 4.13 31.06
CA THR A 365 -0.63 3.99 32.26
C THR A 365 0.70 3.31 31.90
N LYS A 366 0.68 2.35 30.97
CA LYS A 366 1.86 1.71 30.39
C LYS A 366 2.64 2.62 29.44
N GLY A 367 2.10 3.80 29.09
CA GLY A 367 2.72 4.79 28.22
C GLY A 367 2.61 4.47 26.73
N PHE A 368 1.74 3.55 26.32
CA PHE A 368 1.57 3.12 24.93
C PHE A 368 0.54 3.95 24.15
N LEU A 369 -0.41 4.56 24.85
CA LEU A 369 -1.41 5.45 24.26
C LEU A 369 -1.31 6.86 24.83
N TRP A 370 -1.54 7.86 23.98
CA TRP A 370 -1.89 9.20 24.40
C TRP A 370 -3.39 9.41 24.19
N GLN A 371 -3.98 10.34 24.96
CA GLN A 371 -5.37 10.73 24.80
C GLN A 371 -5.54 12.23 25.01
N THR A 372 -6.34 12.87 24.17
CA THR A 372 -6.75 14.28 24.31
C THR A 372 -8.22 14.39 23.94
N GLY A 373 -9.07 14.60 24.96
CA GLY A 373 -10.52 14.47 24.80
C GLY A 373 -10.88 13.05 24.31
N ASP A 374 -11.67 12.99 23.24
CA ASP A 374 -12.11 11.73 22.63
C ASP A 374 -11.11 11.15 21.62
N ARG A 375 -9.97 11.82 21.39
CA ARG A 375 -8.93 11.29 20.50
C ARG A 375 -7.91 10.46 21.25
N VAL A 376 -7.65 9.26 20.74
CA VAL A 376 -6.66 8.32 21.26
C VAL A 376 -5.72 7.89 20.13
N GLY A 377 -4.43 7.83 20.40
CA GLY A 377 -3.43 7.37 19.43
C GLY A 377 -2.22 6.72 20.10
N LEU A 378 -1.41 6.06 19.27
CA LEU A 378 -0.18 5.41 19.71
C LEU A 378 0.87 6.47 20.09
N THR A 379 1.55 6.26 21.21
CA THR A 379 2.77 7.00 21.54
C THR A 379 3.96 6.40 20.78
N ARG A 380 5.10 7.10 20.81
CA ARG A 380 6.35 6.58 20.24
C ARG A 380 6.74 5.20 20.81
N PRO A 381 6.62 4.92 22.14
CA PRO A 381 6.77 3.57 22.68
C PRO A 381 5.70 2.55 22.25
N GLY A 382 4.49 3.00 21.87
CA GLY A 382 3.40 2.13 21.43
C GLY A 382 3.53 1.65 19.98
N LEU A 383 4.15 2.44 19.10
CA LEU A 383 4.28 2.12 17.66
C LEU A 383 4.93 0.74 17.37
N PRO A 384 6.04 0.33 18.02
CA PRO A 384 6.66 -0.97 17.76
C PRO A 384 5.79 -2.17 18.15
N VAL A 385 4.77 -1.96 18.98
CA VAL A 385 3.86 -3.00 19.50
C VAL A 385 2.41 -2.72 19.10
N ALA A 386 2.21 -1.96 18.01
CA ALA A 386 0.90 -1.53 17.53
C ALA A 386 -0.09 -2.70 17.38
N ASP A 387 0.35 -3.82 16.82
CA ASP A 387 -0.51 -5.00 16.61
C ASP A 387 -0.97 -5.63 17.93
N SER A 388 -0.10 -5.65 18.94
CA SER A 388 -0.44 -6.16 20.29
C SER A 388 -1.39 -5.23 21.03
N ILE A 389 -1.28 -3.91 20.80
CA ILE A 389 -2.22 -2.92 21.35
C ILE A 389 -3.57 -3.05 20.66
N LEU A 390 -3.57 -3.15 19.33
CA LEU A 390 -4.77 -3.34 18.53
C LEU A 390 -5.52 -4.62 18.94
N ALA A 391 -4.82 -5.74 19.14
CA ALA A 391 -5.44 -6.98 19.64
C ALA A 391 -6.15 -6.76 20.99
N GLN A 392 -5.50 -6.09 21.95
CA GLN A 392 -6.11 -5.77 23.25
C GLN A 392 -7.34 -4.86 23.11
N LEU A 393 -7.30 -3.86 22.22
CA LEU A 393 -8.43 -2.97 21.97
C LEU A 393 -9.61 -3.72 21.32
N VAL A 394 -9.33 -4.64 20.38
CA VAL A 394 -10.34 -5.48 19.73
C VAL A 394 -10.99 -6.44 20.74
N ASP A 395 -10.19 -7.07 21.59
CA ASP A 395 -10.70 -7.95 22.64
C ASP A 395 -11.58 -7.18 23.63
N ALA A 396 -11.14 -6.00 24.06
CA ALA A 396 -11.91 -5.14 24.96
C ALA A 396 -13.24 -4.67 24.33
N LEU A 397 -13.24 -4.35 23.03
CA LEU A 397 -14.46 -3.99 22.29
C LEU A 397 -15.46 -5.16 22.31
N ARG A 398 -15.01 -6.39 22.04
CA ARG A 398 -15.85 -7.58 22.00
C ARG A 398 -16.38 -7.99 23.37
N SER A 399 -15.56 -7.89 24.43
CA SER A 399 -15.99 -8.21 25.80
C SER A 399 -17.07 -7.26 26.33
N SER A 400 -17.13 -6.02 25.85
CA SER A 400 -18.19 -5.08 26.23
C SER A 400 -19.57 -5.56 25.74
N GLU A 401 -19.65 -6.17 24.56
CA GLU A 401 -20.91 -6.62 23.96
C GLU A 401 -21.45 -7.86 24.66
N GLU A 402 -20.57 -8.77 25.11
CA GLU A 402 -20.97 -9.94 25.92
C GLU A 402 -21.55 -9.54 27.28
N SER A 403 -21.14 -8.40 27.84
CA SER A 403 -21.70 -7.89 29.11
C SER A 403 -23.06 -7.21 28.95
N VAL A 404 -23.47 -6.87 27.73
CA VAL A 404 -24.72 -6.16 27.42
C VAL A 404 -25.81 -7.13 26.89
N ARG A 405 -25.41 -8.30 26.38
CA ARG A 405 -26.31 -9.41 26.02
C ARG A 405 -26.61 -10.29 27.24
#